data_AF-A0A1H5J0C7-F1
#
_entry.id   AF-A0A1H5J0C7-F1
#
_cell.length_a   1.000
_cell.length_b   1.000
_cell.length_c   1.000
_cell.angle_alpha   90.00
_cell.angle_beta   90.00
_cell.angle_gamma   90.00
#
_symmetry.space_group_name_H-M   'P 1'
#
loop_
_entity.id
_entity.type
_entity.pdbx_description
1 polymer ?
#
loop_
_entity_poly.entity_id
_entity_poly.type
_entity_poly.pdbx_seq_one_letter_code
_entity_poly.pdbx_strand_id
1 'polypeptide(L)'
;MAASIPSGKPFGEGGFTYLGVLFLIMLMGMGLASAGELWSTASRRDRERQLLWVGTQYAQALRSYYRSSPGLAQYPKNLEDLLQDERFPNPKHHIRQLYPDPISGGEWILMRGFDGRITGLNSASTDKPLKQADFPAQWSDFTGMASYRDWQFVAEKSFLDGTSGPAKGQSKLPQALQP
;
A
#
# COMPACT_ATOMS: atom_id res chain seq x y z
N MET A 1 -13.07 -56.86 70.51
CA MET A 1 -13.65 -55.71 69.77
C MET A 1 -13.16 -54.45 70.48
N ALA A 2 -12.52 -53.44 69.91
CA ALA A 2 -12.29 -53.05 68.52
C ALA A 2 -10.94 -52.30 68.44
N ALA A 3 -10.22 -52.42 67.32
CA ALA A 3 -8.97 -51.71 67.07
C ALA A 3 -9.27 -50.32 66.48
N SER A 4 -8.74 -49.27 67.10
CA SER A 4 -8.85 -47.90 66.61
C SER A 4 -7.77 -47.63 65.55
N ILE A 5 -8.21 -47.32 64.33
CA ILE A 5 -7.35 -46.96 63.21
C ILE A 5 -7.05 -45.44 63.30
N PRO A 6 -5.77 -45.00 63.27
CA PRO A 6 -5.47 -43.58 63.15
C PRO A 6 -5.84 -43.11 61.74
N SER A 7 -6.85 -42.25 61.66
CA SER A 7 -7.30 -41.60 60.43
C SER A 7 -6.25 -40.60 59.95
N GLY A 8 -5.84 -40.71 58.68
CA GLY A 8 -4.90 -39.78 58.05
C GLY A 8 -5.51 -38.39 57.92
N LYS A 9 -4.75 -37.35 58.29
CA LYS A 9 -5.13 -35.94 58.13
C LYS A 9 -5.35 -35.62 56.64
N PRO A 10 -6.48 -35.01 56.25
CA PRO A 10 -6.63 -34.49 54.89
C PRO A 10 -5.67 -33.33 54.67
N PHE A 11 -4.91 -33.38 53.58
CA PHE A 11 -4.02 -32.29 53.16
C PHE A 11 -4.86 -31.05 52.86
N GLY A 12 -4.67 -30.01 53.68
CA GLY A 12 -5.23 -28.69 53.44
C GLY A 12 -4.62 -28.05 52.18
N GLU A 13 -5.51 -27.75 51.24
CA GLU A 13 -5.58 -26.46 50.54
C GLU A 13 -4.41 -26.09 49.59
N GLY A 14 -4.34 -26.78 48.45
CA GLY A 14 -3.67 -26.29 47.23
C GLY A 14 -4.50 -25.32 46.37
N GLY A 15 -5.64 -24.83 46.87
CA GLY A 15 -6.59 -24.03 46.09
C GLY A 15 -6.14 -22.59 45.79
N PHE A 16 -5.44 -21.95 46.74
CA PHE A 16 -5.01 -20.56 46.59
C PHE A 16 -3.88 -20.41 45.56
N THR A 17 -2.92 -21.34 45.54
CA THR A 17 -1.82 -21.34 44.56
C THR A 17 -2.34 -21.53 43.14
N TYR A 18 -3.35 -22.38 42.94
CA TYR A 18 -3.98 -22.56 41.63
C TYR A 18 -4.69 -21.29 41.16
N LEU A 19 -5.45 -20.62 42.04
CA LEU A 19 -6.05 -19.32 41.74
C LEU A 19 -5.00 -18.25 41.44
N GLY A 20 -3.89 -18.22 42.18
CA GLY A 20 -2.78 -17.30 41.94
C GLY A 20 -2.11 -17.52 40.57
N VAL A 21 -1.90 -18.78 40.17
CA VAL A 21 -1.35 -19.12 38.85
C VAL A 21 -2.33 -18.76 37.73
N LEU A 22 -3.62 -19.06 37.89
CA LEU A 22 -4.65 -18.65 36.93
C LEU A 22 -4.70 -17.13 36.77
N PHE A 23 -4.60 -16.38 37.87
CA PHE A 23 -4.55 -14.93 37.86
C PHE A 23 -3.28 -14.40 37.18
N LEU A 24 -2.12 -15.00 37.44
CA LEU A 24 -0.87 -14.65 36.77
C LEU A 24 -0.95 -14.88 35.25
N ILE A 25 -1.49 -16.03 34.83
CA ILE A 25 -1.69 -16.35 33.41
C ILE A 25 -2.66 -15.35 32.77
N MET A 26 -3.74 -14.98 33.48
CA MET A 26 -4.69 -13.97 33.02
C MET A 26 -4.02 -12.60 32.84
N LEU A 27 -3.20 -12.16 33.80
CA LEU A 27 -2.45 -10.91 33.69
C LEU A 27 -1.44 -10.93 32.53
N MET A 28 -0.72 -12.04 32.35
CA MET A 28 0.21 -12.21 31.24
C MET A 28 -0.51 -12.20 29.88
N GLY A 29 -1.66 -12.88 29.78
CA GLY A 29 -2.48 -12.90 28.56
C GLY A 29 -3.03 -11.52 28.21
N MET A 30 -3.48 -10.75 29.20
CA MET A 30 -3.95 -9.38 29.01
C MET A 30 -2.82 -8.43 28.60
N GLY A 31 -1.62 -8.61 29.15
CA GLY A 31 -0.42 -7.86 28.74
C GLY A 31 -0.04 -8.09 27.29
N LEU A 32 -0.01 -9.35 26.83
CA LEU A 32 0.32 -9.69 25.44
C LEU A 32 -0.71 -9.19 24.42
N ALA A 33 -2.01 -9.21 24.77
CA ALA A 33 -3.06 -8.74 23.86
C ALA A 33 -2.90 -7.25 23.50
N SER A 34 -2.49 -6.42 24.46
CA SER A 34 -2.30 -4.98 24.24
C SER A 34 -1.16 -4.62 23.27
N ALA A 35 -0.14 -5.48 23.17
CA ALA A 35 1.01 -5.24 22.29
C ALA A 35 0.69 -5.49 20.79
N GLY A 36 -0.28 -6.36 20.49
CA GLY A 36 -0.59 -6.78 19.12
C GLY A 36 -1.28 -5.71 18.26
N GLU A 37 -2.12 -4.86 18.87
CA GLU A 37 -2.88 -3.83 18.12
C GLU A 37 -1.97 -2.75 17.53
N LEU A 38 -0.88 -2.41 18.23
CA LEU A 38 0.12 -1.44 17.76
C LEU A 38 0.85 -1.94 16.51
N TRP A 39 1.11 -3.24 16.41
CA TRP A 39 1.80 -3.84 15.26
C TRP A 39 0.96 -3.88 13.98
N SER A 40 -0.35 -4.08 14.09
CA SER A 40 -1.25 -4.05 12.92
C SER A 40 -1.21 -2.69 12.22
N THR A 41 -1.27 -1.61 13.01
CA THR A 41 -1.21 -0.25 12.48
C THR A 41 0.17 0.09 11.91
N ALA A 42 1.24 -0.35 12.57
CA ALA A 42 2.60 -0.18 12.06
C ALA A 42 2.80 -0.89 10.71
N SER A 43 2.41 -2.17 10.62
CA SER A 43 2.48 -2.95 9.38
C SER A 43 1.72 -2.30 8.23
N ARG A 44 0.54 -1.72 8.50
CA ARG A 44 -0.26 -1.04 7.47
C ARG A 44 0.44 0.24 6.97
N ARG A 45 1.06 1.01 7.86
CA ARG A 45 1.86 2.18 7.46
C ARG A 45 3.07 1.79 6.63
N ASP A 46 3.74 0.68 6.96
CA ASP A 46 4.91 0.23 6.21
C ASP A 46 4.53 -0.24 4.80
N ARG A 47 3.44 -1.01 4.67
CA ARG A 47 2.90 -1.39 3.35
C ARG A 47 2.50 -0.19 2.51
N GLU A 48 1.90 0.84 3.11
CA GLU A 48 1.54 2.07 2.41
C GLU A 48 2.78 2.86 1.94
N ARG A 49 3.81 2.98 2.79
CA ARG A 49 5.09 3.58 2.36
C ARG A 49 5.71 2.82 1.21
N GLN A 50 5.64 1.49 1.28
CA GLN A 50 6.12 0.62 0.21
C GLN A 50 5.30 0.80 -1.08
N LEU A 51 3.98 0.98 -0.98
CA LEU A 51 3.11 1.27 -2.12
C LEU A 51 3.56 2.55 -2.84
N LEU A 52 3.79 3.62 -2.08
CA LEU A 52 4.28 4.88 -2.63
C LEU A 52 5.67 4.73 -3.24
N TRP A 53 6.57 4.01 -2.57
CA TRP A 53 7.91 3.76 -3.09
C TRP A 53 7.88 2.97 -4.40
N VAL A 54 7.15 1.84 -4.44
CA VAL A 54 7.01 1.03 -5.66
C VAL A 54 6.34 1.82 -6.78
N GLY A 55 5.25 2.54 -6.49
CA GLY A 55 4.58 3.39 -7.47
C GLY A 55 5.50 4.48 -8.04
N THR A 56 6.38 5.07 -7.21
CA THR A 56 7.40 6.01 -7.69
C THR A 56 8.42 5.38 -8.62
N GLN A 57 8.84 4.14 -8.34
CA GLN A 57 9.78 3.41 -9.19
C GLN A 57 9.17 3.17 -10.58
N TYR A 58 7.91 2.75 -10.63
CA TYR A 58 7.22 2.54 -11.90
C TYR A 58 7.01 3.83 -12.69
N ALA A 59 6.53 4.91 -12.05
CA ALA A 59 6.37 6.20 -12.71
C ALA A 59 7.71 6.73 -13.27
N GLN A 60 8.78 6.58 -12.50
CA GLN A 60 10.13 6.95 -12.93
C GLN A 60 10.64 6.05 -14.08
N ALA A 61 10.37 4.75 -14.04
CA ALA A 61 10.72 3.81 -15.10
C ALA A 61 10.00 4.17 -16.40
N LEU A 62 8.68 4.44 -16.35
CA LEU A 62 7.88 4.89 -17.49
C LEU A 62 8.43 6.21 -18.07
N ARG A 63 8.76 7.18 -17.22
CA ARG A 63 9.37 8.45 -17.65
C ARG A 63 10.75 8.23 -18.29
N SER A 64 11.56 7.34 -17.71
CA SER A 64 12.87 6.99 -18.25
C SER A 64 12.77 6.30 -19.61
N TYR A 65 11.78 5.43 -19.79
CA TYR A 65 11.50 4.72 -21.05
C TYR A 65 11.04 5.68 -22.15
N TYR A 66 10.16 6.62 -21.79
CA TYR A 66 9.70 7.66 -22.69
C TYR A 66 10.88 8.54 -23.18
N ARG A 67 11.79 8.90 -22.27
CA ARG A 67 12.96 9.74 -22.55
C ARG A 67 14.10 9.02 -23.26
N SER A 68 14.25 7.71 -23.07
CA SER A 68 15.33 6.95 -23.69
C SER A 68 15.11 6.70 -25.19
N SER A 69 13.85 6.66 -25.64
CA SER A 69 13.46 6.34 -27.02
C SER A 69 14.24 7.18 -28.07
N PRO A 70 15.08 6.57 -28.94
CA PRO A 70 15.92 7.26 -29.94
C PRO A 70 15.15 7.90 -31.11
N GLY A 71 13.83 8.01 -31.01
CA GLY A 71 12.94 8.41 -32.10
C GLY A 71 11.63 8.94 -31.54
N LEU A 72 10.50 8.41 -31.99
CA LEU A 72 9.20 8.83 -31.48
C LEU A 72 9.04 8.38 -30.02
N ALA A 73 9.04 9.35 -29.10
CA ALA A 73 8.91 9.10 -27.67
C ALA A 73 7.58 8.39 -27.39
N GLN A 74 7.67 7.13 -26.97
CA GLN A 74 6.52 6.25 -26.81
C GLN A 74 6.61 5.48 -25.50
N TYR A 75 5.44 5.25 -24.89
CA TYR A 75 5.32 4.42 -23.71
C TYR A 75 5.47 2.91 -24.03
N PRO A 76 5.71 2.06 -23.03
CA PRO A 76 5.76 0.62 -23.24
C PRO A 76 4.35 0.04 -23.47
N LYS A 77 4.26 -1.10 -24.16
CA LYS A 77 2.99 -1.82 -24.33
C LYS A 77 2.73 -2.74 -23.15
N ASN A 78 3.79 -3.33 -22.61
CA ASN A 78 3.72 -4.23 -21.46
C ASN A 78 4.72 -3.80 -20.38
N LEU A 79 4.53 -4.26 -19.14
CA LEU A 79 5.43 -3.90 -18.04
C LEU A 79 6.81 -4.56 -18.21
N GLU A 80 6.88 -5.70 -18.89
CA GLU A 80 8.11 -6.43 -19.19
C GLU A 80 9.06 -5.59 -20.05
N ASP A 81 8.53 -4.72 -20.91
CA ASP A 81 9.33 -3.79 -21.72
C ASP A 81 10.11 -2.79 -20.84
N LEU A 82 9.65 -2.52 -19.60
CA LEU A 82 10.38 -1.69 -18.64
C LEU A 82 11.53 -2.45 -17.96
N LEU A 83 11.37 -3.77 -17.83
CA LEU A 83 12.41 -4.64 -17.28
C LEU A 83 13.53 -4.80 -18.30
N GLN A 84 13.19 -5.11 -19.54
CA GLN A 84 14.14 -5.34 -20.62
C GLN A 84 13.70 -4.65 -21.90
N ASP A 85 14.31 -3.50 -22.19
CA ASP A 85 14.08 -2.78 -23.43
C ASP A 85 14.99 -3.32 -24.55
N GLU A 86 14.45 -4.19 -25.40
CA GLU A 86 15.13 -4.78 -26.57
C GLU A 86 15.25 -3.83 -27.77
N ARG A 87 14.71 -2.61 -27.68
CA ARG A 87 14.79 -1.64 -28.81
C ARG A 87 16.19 -1.09 -29.01
N PHE A 88 17.09 -1.33 -28.06
CA PHE A 88 18.49 -0.92 -28.13
C PHE A 88 19.40 -2.12 -28.44
N PRO A 89 20.51 -1.90 -29.16
CA PRO A 89 21.53 -2.93 -29.36
C PRO A 89 22.10 -3.50 -28.04
N ASN A 90 22.06 -2.70 -26.98
CA ASN A 90 22.32 -3.13 -25.61
C ASN A 90 21.00 -3.03 -24.81
N PRO A 91 20.47 -4.14 -24.27
CA PRO A 91 19.24 -4.12 -23.49
C PRO A 91 19.33 -3.11 -22.35
N LYS A 92 18.39 -2.17 -22.29
CA LYS A 92 18.30 -1.20 -21.19
C LYS A 92 17.26 -1.67 -20.17
N HIS A 93 17.64 -1.67 -18.89
CA HIS A 93 16.75 -1.96 -17.78
C HIS A 93 16.31 -0.66 -17.11
N HIS A 94 15.02 -0.35 -17.15
CA HIS A 94 14.46 0.85 -16.52
C HIS A 94 13.95 0.58 -15.09
N ILE A 95 13.67 -0.68 -14.77
CA ILE A 95 13.32 -1.15 -13.44
C ILE A 95 14.13 -2.41 -13.10
N ARG A 96 14.43 -2.65 -11.82
CA ARG A 96 15.20 -3.82 -11.40
C ARG A 96 14.40 -5.13 -11.47
N GLN A 97 13.11 -5.05 -11.16
CA GLN A 97 12.19 -6.18 -11.14
C GLN A 97 10.75 -5.66 -11.17
N LEU A 98 9.82 -6.52 -11.57
CA LEU A 98 8.39 -6.24 -11.42
C LEU A 98 8.00 -6.43 -9.96
N TYR A 99 7.69 -5.33 -9.28
CA TYR A 99 7.23 -5.35 -7.90
C TYR A 99 5.71 -5.61 -7.86
N PRO A 100 5.25 -6.61 -7.07
CA PRO A 100 3.82 -6.80 -6.84
C PRO A 100 3.24 -5.66 -5.99
N ASP A 101 1.93 -5.54 -5.99
CA ASP A 101 1.23 -4.58 -5.13
C ASP A 101 1.37 -4.99 -3.65
N PRO A 102 1.98 -4.17 -2.77
CA PRO A 102 2.18 -4.51 -1.35
C PRO A 102 0.89 -4.51 -0.53
N ILE A 103 -0.21 -3.94 -1.05
CA ILE A 103 -1.52 -3.94 -0.39
C ILE A 103 -2.36 -5.12 -0.85
N SER A 104 -2.55 -5.28 -2.17
CA SER A 104 -3.38 -6.38 -2.70
C SER A 104 -2.63 -7.71 -2.81
N GLY A 105 -1.30 -7.70 -2.82
CA GLY A 105 -0.45 -8.88 -2.97
C GLY A 105 -0.39 -9.45 -4.38
N GLY A 106 -0.98 -8.77 -5.37
CA GLY A 106 -1.12 -9.25 -6.74
C GLY A 106 -0.64 -8.26 -7.80
N GLU A 107 -1.24 -8.38 -8.97
CA GLU A 107 -0.96 -7.55 -10.14
C GLU A 107 -1.53 -6.15 -10.00
N TRP A 108 -0.85 -5.19 -10.62
CA TRP A 108 -1.29 -3.80 -10.67
C TRP A 108 -2.36 -3.61 -11.74
N ILE A 109 -3.27 -2.66 -11.52
CA ILE A 109 -4.20 -2.25 -12.58
C ILE A 109 -3.47 -1.26 -13.48
N LEU A 110 -3.35 -1.63 -14.75
CA LEU A 110 -2.62 -0.86 -15.77
C LEU A 110 -3.54 0.17 -16.41
N MET A 111 -3.12 1.42 -16.39
CA MET A 111 -3.79 2.50 -17.10
C MET A 111 -3.21 2.63 -18.50
N ARG A 112 -4.05 2.45 -19.51
CA ARG A 112 -3.66 2.56 -20.93
C ARG A 112 -4.21 3.84 -21.53
N GLY A 113 -3.37 4.54 -22.28
CA GLY A 113 -3.78 5.70 -23.08
C GLY A 113 -4.57 5.30 -24.32
N PHE A 114 -5.02 6.30 -25.09
CA PHE A 114 -5.72 6.10 -26.36
C PHE A 114 -4.92 5.30 -27.41
N ASP A 115 -3.59 5.30 -27.29
CA ASP A 115 -2.67 4.54 -28.13
C ASP A 115 -2.45 3.09 -27.64
N GLY A 116 -3.16 2.66 -26.59
CA GLY A 116 -3.06 1.32 -26.00
C GLY A 116 -1.81 1.09 -25.15
N ARG A 117 -0.97 2.12 -24.98
CA ARG A 117 0.28 2.05 -24.21
C ARG A 117 0.05 2.35 -22.74
N ILE A 118 0.89 1.81 -21.88
CA ILE A 118 0.78 1.97 -20.42
C ILE A 118 1.32 3.35 -20.03
N THR A 119 0.43 4.24 -19.58
CA THR A 119 0.79 5.60 -19.15
C THR A 119 0.90 5.73 -17.63
N GLY A 120 0.34 4.76 -16.91
CA GLY A 120 0.42 4.67 -15.46
C GLY A 120 -0.18 3.38 -14.92
N LEU A 121 -0.24 3.30 -13.60
CA LEU A 121 -0.80 2.16 -12.88
C LEU A 121 -1.38 2.60 -11.54
N ASN A 122 -2.28 1.79 -10.99
CA ASN A 122 -2.85 1.97 -9.66
C ASN A 122 -3.05 0.62 -8.95
N SER A 123 -3.16 0.67 -7.63
CA SER A 123 -3.42 -0.52 -6.81
C SER A 123 -4.85 -1.03 -7.05
N ALA A 124 -5.04 -2.34 -6.99
CA ALA A 124 -6.36 -2.95 -7.06
C ALA A 124 -7.16 -2.77 -5.75
N SER A 125 -6.51 -2.41 -4.64
CA SER A 125 -7.16 -2.31 -3.33
C SER A 125 -8.05 -1.07 -3.22
N THR A 126 -9.24 -1.26 -2.65
CA THR A 126 -10.19 -0.19 -2.31
C THR A 126 -10.08 0.26 -0.85
N ASP A 127 -9.08 -0.23 -0.12
CA ASP A 127 -8.86 0.14 1.27
C ASP A 127 -8.56 1.63 1.43
N LYS A 128 -9.02 2.19 2.55
CA LYS A 128 -8.81 3.60 2.87
C LYS A 128 -7.36 3.89 3.27
N PRO A 129 -6.66 4.82 2.61
CA PRO A 129 -5.30 5.18 2.98
C PRO A 129 -5.22 5.80 4.37
N LEU A 130 -4.14 5.48 5.09
CA LEU A 130 -3.77 6.10 6.36
C LEU A 130 -3.13 7.47 6.13
N LYS A 131 -2.29 7.62 5.11
CA LYS A 131 -1.70 8.92 4.75
C LYS A 131 -2.68 9.74 3.94
N GLN A 132 -3.06 10.90 4.50
CA GLN A 132 -3.96 11.85 3.86
C GLN A 132 -3.27 13.14 3.43
N ALA A 133 -2.05 13.41 3.93
CA ALA A 133 -1.31 14.65 3.72
C ALA A 133 0.21 14.41 3.61
N ASP A 134 0.98 15.47 3.35
CA ASP A 134 2.44 15.47 3.20
C ASP A 134 2.96 14.55 2.08
N PHE A 135 2.28 14.57 0.94
CA PHE A 135 2.77 13.89 -0.24
C PHE A 135 3.86 14.72 -0.94
N PRO A 136 4.86 14.08 -1.58
CA PRO A 136 5.79 14.78 -2.46
C PRO A 136 5.04 15.53 -3.56
N ALA A 137 5.59 16.62 -4.09
CA ALA A 137 4.93 17.49 -5.08
C ALA A 137 4.44 16.74 -6.35
N GLN A 138 5.09 15.63 -6.71
CA GLN A 138 4.68 14.78 -7.83
C GLN A 138 3.38 13.98 -7.56
N TRP A 139 3.01 13.81 -6.29
CA TRP A 139 1.84 13.05 -5.81
C TRP A 139 0.87 13.90 -4.96
N SER A 140 0.90 15.23 -5.13
CA SER A 140 0.02 16.15 -4.41
C SER A 140 -1.46 15.79 -4.57
N ASP A 141 -1.82 15.21 -5.71
CA ASP A 141 -3.20 14.87 -6.07
C ASP A 141 -3.78 13.73 -5.22
N PHE A 142 -2.93 12.94 -4.56
CA PHE A 142 -3.34 11.85 -3.67
C PHE A 142 -3.90 12.33 -2.32
N THR A 143 -3.69 13.61 -2.00
CA THR A 143 -4.17 14.24 -0.76
C THR A 143 -5.69 14.15 -0.68
N GLY A 144 -6.20 13.54 0.39
CA GLY A 144 -7.63 13.41 0.65
C GLY A 144 -8.38 12.36 -0.20
N MET A 145 -7.67 11.50 -0.94
CA MET A 145 -8.31 10.40 -1.67
C MET A 145 -8.88 9.33 -0.73
N ALA A 146 -9.97 8.70 -1.16
CA ALA A 146 -10.73 7.78 -0.32
C ALA A 146 -10.19 6.35 -0.35
N SER A 147 -9.49 5.95 -1.42
CA SER A 147 -8.98 4.59 -1.60
C SER A 147 -7.59 4.54 -2.26
N TYR A 148 -6.85 3.44 -2.08
CA TYR A 148 -5.58 3.21 -2.79
C TYR A 148 -5.75 3.10 -4.31
N ARG A 149 -6.92 2.68 -4.80
CA ARG A 149 -7.24 2.66 -6.22
C ARG A 149 -7.24 4.05 -6.87
N ASP A 150 -7.54 5.07 -6.09
CA ASP A 150 -7.52 6.45 -6.57
C ASP A 150 -6.09 6.99 -6.73
N TRP A 151 -5.11 6.35 -6.09
CA TRP A 151 -3.69 6.71 -6.21
C TRP A 151 -3.13 6.21 -7.54
N GLN A 152 -3.23 7.06 -8.55
CA GLN A 152 -2.78 6.78 -9.91
C GLN A 152 -1.34 7.24 -10.12
N PHE A 153 -0.44 6.28 -10.26
CA PHE A 153 0.98 6.52 -10.52
C PHE A 153 1.23 6.66 -12.02
N VAL A 154 1.20 7.89 -12.52
CA VAL A 154 1.45 8.21 -13.93
C VAL A 154 2.84 8.80 -14.16
N ALA A 155 3.37 8.64 -15.37
CA ALA A 155 4.66 9.22 -15.75
C ALA A 155 4.62 10.76 -15.88
N GLU A 156 3.52 11.27 -16.42
CA GLU A 156 3.27 12.69 -16.62
C GLU A 156 1.86 13.05 -16.16
N LYS A 157 1.71 14.18 -15.46
CA LYS A 157 0.42 14.58 -14.86
C LYS A 157 -0.67 14.80 -15.92
N SER A 158 -0.29 15.21 -17.12
CA SER A 158 -1.21 15.42 -18.26
C SER A 158 -1.99 14.17 -18.66
N PHE A 159 -1.53 12.95 -18.33
CA PHE A 159 -2.27 11.73 -18.62
C PHE A 159 -3.43 11.46 -17.66
N LEU A 160 -3.42 12.06 -16.46
CA LEU A 160 -4.56 12.02 -15.54
C LEU A 160 -5.75 12.75 -16.17
N ASP A 161 -5.52 13.93 -16.73
CA ASP A 161 -6.57 14.74 -17.36
C ASP A 161 -7.20 14.06 -18.59
N GLY A 162 -6.42 13.25 -19.32
CA GLY A 162 -6.90 12.54 -20.51
C GLY A 162 -7.66 11.24 -20.24
N THR A 163 -7.50 10.65 -19.05
CA THR A 163 -8.14 9.36 -18.67
C THR A 163 -9.19 9.48 -17.57
N SER A 164 -9.40 10.69 -17.04
CA SER A 164 -10.41 10.94 -16.00
C SER A 164 -11.37 12.07 -16.37
N GLY A 165 -12.63 11.71 -16.61
CA GLY A 165 -13.77 12.55 -16.24
C GLY A 165 -14.34 12.07 -14.90
N PRO A 166 -14.93 12.94 -14.06
CA PRO A 166 -15.14 14.36 -14.22
C PRO A 166 -14.15 15.24 -13.42
N ALA A 167 -13.90 16.40 -14.00
CA ALA A 167 -13.41 17.63 -13.40
C ALA A 167 -13.58 17.74 -11.88
N LYS A 168 -12.45 17.81 -11.15
CA LYS A 168 -12.39 18.72 -9.99
C LYS A 168 -12.70 20.10 -10.56
N GLY A 169 -13.88 20.62 -10.22
CA GLY A 169 -14.36 21.91 -10.67
C GLY A 169 -13.27 22.97 -10.53
N GLN A 170 -12.73 23.41 -11.67
CA GLN A 170 -12.11 24.71 -11.76
C GLN A 170 -13.21 25.73 -11.51
N SER A 171 -13.38 26.14 -10.26
CA SER A 171 -14.04 27.39 -9.91
C SER A 171 -13.16 28.55 -10.41
N LYS A 172 -13.00 28.66 -11.73
CA LYS A 172 -12.51 29.86 -12.39
C LYS A 172 -13.71 30.44 -13.12
N LEU A 173 -14.60 31.05 -12.35
CA LEU A 173 -15.63 31.89 -12.96
C LEU A 173 -14.94 33.10 -13.61
N PRO A 174 -15.29 33.40 -14.86
CA PRO A 174 -14.58 34.34 -15.71
C PRO A 174 -14.90 35.79 -15.35
N GLN A 175 -13.87 36.61 -15.44
CA GLN A 175 -13.95 38.04 -15.67
C GLN A 175 -14.88 38.30 -16.87
N ALA A 176 -16.10 38.76 -16.64
CA ALA A 176 -17.00 39.24 -17.68
C ALA A 176 -17.43 40.68 -17.36
N LEU A 177 -16.73 41.61 -18.02
CA LEU A 177 -17.16 42.92 -18.50
C LEU A 177 -18.67 42.86 -18.91
N GLN A 178 -19.60 43.66 -18.37
CA GLN A 178 -20.09 44.98 -18.88
C GLN A 178 -21.59 45.12 -18.51
N PRO A 179 -22.26 46.29 -18.67
CA PRO A 179 -21.78 47.60 -19.14
C PRO A 179 -21.70 48.71 -18.07
#